data_AF-A0A523GJJ2-F1
#
_entry.id   AF-A0A523GJJ2-F1
#
_cell.length_a   1.000
_cell.length_b   1.000
_cell.length_c   1.000
_cell.angle_alpha   90.00
_cell.angle_beta   90.00
_cell.angle_gamma   90.00
#
_symmetry.space_group_name_H-M   'P 1'
#
loop_
_entity.id
_entity.type
_entity.pdbx_description
1 polymer ?
#
loop_
_entity_poly.entity_id
_entity_poly.type
_entity_poly.pdbx_seq_one_letter_code
_entity_poly.pdbx_strand_id
1 'polypeptide(L)'
;MEFMTPSFFSAPNVKRWALALVITAVFVSLMAFPSLAQSLNKTASDEAHSSSLPPTTRRTVRLVANDMYEAGWLHRFFFGSKYREVWATPIEVEVLDLGQYAGGLTLIRGGGTEQTKTLHLQGANGRRYVFRPINKETLSREKYGLSIFQELMQDLKVSAFHPAAALVAAPLSEALDILYVTPKLYVMPDAPPLDSLTQLYSGILGQLEERPDGETETNPGFGGAIRVSDTNRLLEHLKESSYHR
;
A
#
# COMPACT_ATOMS: atom_id res chain seq x y z
N MET A 1 -9.56 -16.67 -81.51
CA MET A 1 -10.99 -16.53 -81.17
C MET A 1 -11.06 -16.13 -79.71
N GLU A 2 -11.55 -14.93 -79.48
CA GLU A 2 -11.63 -14.23 -78.19
C GLU A 2 -12.48 -14.97 -77.16
N PHE A 3 -12.06 -14.93 -75.89
CA PHE A 3 -12.96 -15.14 -74.76
C PHE A 3 -13.15 -13.79 -74.05
N MET A 4 -14.38 -13.27 -74.17
CA MET A 4 -14.92 -12.13 -73.44
C MET A 4 -15.06 -12.46 -71.94
N THR A 5 -14.81 -11.44 -71.13
CA THR A 5 -15.05 -11.36 -69.68
C THR A 5 -16.56 -11.31 -69.34
N PRO A 6 -16.95 -11.38 -68.06
CA PRO A 6 -17.18 -10.12 -67.35
C PRO A 6 -16.66 -10.05 -65.91
N SER A 7 -16.42 -8.80 -65.56
CA SER A 7 -16.02 -8.17 -64.30
C SER A 7 -17.01 -8.31 -63.14
N PHE A 8 -16.48 -8.41 -61.91
CA PHE A 8 -17.08 -7.74 -60.75
C PHE A 8 -15.97 -7.21 -59.82
N PHE A 9 -15.66 -5.92 -59.99
CA PHE A 9 -14.99 -5.09 -58.98
C PHE A 9 -16.07 -4.56 -58.04
N SER A 10 -15.97 -4.80 -56.73
CA SER A 10 -16.73 -4.05 -55.72
C SER A 10 -15.75 -3.30 -54.85
N ALA A 11 -15.83 -1.97 -54.87
CA ALA A 11 -14.93 -1.06 -54.16
C ALA A 11 -15.02 -1.22 -52.62
N PRO A 12 -13.91 -1.07 -51.88
CA PRO A 12 -13.94 -1.03 -50.42
C PRO A 12 -14.53 0.28 -49.90
N ASN A 13 -15.47 0.16 -48.96
CA ASN A 13 -16.28 1.23 -48.38
C ASN A 13 -15.44 2.17 -47.47
N VAL A 14 -14.88 3.23 -48.07
CA VAL A 14 -14.01 4.25 -47.42
C VAL A 14 -14.71 4.97 -46.25
N LYS A 15 -16.06 4.95 -46.20
CA LYS A 15 -16.86 5.62 -45.15
C LYS A 15 -16.79 4.93 -43.77
N ARG A 16 -16.45 3.63 -43.68
CA ARG A 16 -16.36 2.91 -42.40
C ARG A 16 -15.06 3.20 -41.64
N TRP A 17 -14.00 3.56 -42.35
CA TRP A 17 -12.70 3.88 -41.75
C TRP A 17 -12.60 5.33 -41.27
N ALA A 18 -13.33 6.25 -41.92
CA ALA A 18 -13.42 7.64 -41.48
C ALA A 18 -14.13 7.77 -40.12
N LEU A 19 -15.17 6.96 -39.85
CA LEU A 19 -15.89 6.98 -38.56
C LEU A 19 -15.04 6.40 -37.41
N ALA A 20 -14.24 5.37 -37.67
CA ALA A 20 -13.32 4.79 -36.70
C ALA A 20 -12.16 5.73 -36.31
N LEU A 21 -11.70 6.56 -37.26
CA LEU A 21 -10.68 7.59 -37.02
C LEU A 21 -11.22 8.79 -36.22
N VAL A 22 -12.48 9.17 -36.41
CA VAL A 22 -13.11 10.23 -35.61
C VAL A 22 -13.37 9.79 -34.17
N ILE A 23 -13.79 8.53 -33.95
CA ILE A 23 -14.01 7.99 -32.60
C ILE A 23 -12.67 7.84 -31.83
N THR A 24 -11.58 7.45 -32.50
CA THR A 24 -10.25 7.42 -31.87
C THR A 24 -9.68 8.81 -31.61
N ALA A 25 -9.93 9.80 -32.48
CA ALA A 25 -9.52 11.18 -32.23
C ALA A 25 -10.27 11.84 -31.05
N VAL A 26 -11.57 11.53 -30.87
CA VAL A 26 -12.35 12.01 -29.71
C VAL A 26 -11.93 11.29 -28.42
N PHE A 27 -11.55 10.01 -28.48
CA PHE A 27 -11.03 9.27 -27.31
C PHE A 27 -9.63 9.73 -26.88
N VAL A 28 -8.78 10.14 -27.82
CA VAL A 28 -7.44 10.71 -27.53
C VAL A 28 -7.56 12.16 -27.06
N SER A 29 -8.54 12.93 -27.55
CA SER A 29 -8.74 14.32 -27.13
C SER A 29 -9.44 14.49 -25.78
N LEU A 30 -10.11 13.46 -25.24
CA LEU A 30 -10.73 13.50 -23.91
C LEU A 30 -9.81 12.95 -22.78
N MET A 31 -8.62 12.46 -23.15
CA MET A 31 -7.58 11.98 -22.23
C MET A 31 -6.44 12.99 -22.02
N ALA A 32 -6.47 14.13 -22.71
CA ALA A 32 -5.59 15.25 -22.45
C ALA A 32 -6.38 16.33 -21.68
N PHE A 33 -5.81 16.78 -20.56
CA PHE A 33 -6.33 17.71 -19.55
C PHE A 33 -7.10 17.06 -18.40
N PRO A 34 -6.38 16.94 -17.26
CA PRO A 34 -6.65 17.91 -16.21
C PRO A 34 -5.35 18.52 -15.70
N SER A 35 -4.81 19.53 -16.38
CA SER A 35 -3.70 20.35 -15.84
C SER A 35 -4.14 21.74 -15.38
N LEU A 36 -5.45 21.98 -15.19
CA LEU A 36 -5.96 23.25 -14.67
C LEU A 36 -6.46 23.20 -13.23
N ALA A 37 -6.55 22.00 -12.62
CA ALA A 37 -6.94 21.84 -11.21
C ALA A 37 -5.74 22.00 -10.24
N GLN A 38 -4.50 21.79 -10.72
CA GLN A 38 -3.31 21.92 -9.88
C GLN A 38 -2.86 23.38 -9.64
N SER A 39 -3.39 24.35 -10.40
CA SER A 39 -3.02 25.76 -10.20
C SER A 39 -3.82 26.47 -9.11
N LEU A 40 -4.93 25.90 -8.63
CA LEU A 40 -5.74 26.50 -7.55
C LEU A 40 -5.43 25.91 -6.17
N ASN A 41 -4.88 24.70 -6.10
CA ASN A 41 -4.55 24.08 -4.81
C ASN A 41 -3.17 24.47 -4.27
N LYS A 42 -2.30 25.03 -5.13
CA LYS A 42 -0.96 25.49 -4.75
C LYS A 42 -0.97 26.77 -3.90
N THR A 43 -2.08 27.50 -3.85
CA THR A 43 -2.20 28.73 -3.06
C THR A 43 -2.77 28.48 -1.65
N ALA A 44 -3.30 27.29 -1.37
CA ALA A 44 -3.90 26.95 -0.06
C ALA A 44 -2.94 26.19 0.88
N SER A 45 -1.82 25.66 0.38
CA SER A 45 -0.87 24.86 1.16
C SER A 45 0.24 25.65 1.85
N ASP A 46 0.38 26.95 1.56
CA ASP A 46 1.49 27.78 2.08
C ASP A 46 1.18 28.49 3.42
N GLU A 47 -0.03 28.39 3.98
CA GLU A 47 -0.36 29.05 5.26
C GLU A 47 -0.32 28.14 6.51
N ALA A 48 0.08 26.87 6.40
CA ALA A 48 0.06 25.94 7.55
C ALA A 48 1.44 25.64 8.17
N HIS A 49 2.40 26.57 8.12
CA HIS A 49 3.71 26.41 8.80
C HIS A 49 4.04 27.63 9.68
N SER A 50 3.45 27.66 10.89
CA SER A 50 4.03 28.32 12.07
C SER A 50 3.06 28.20 13.25
N SER A 51 3.19 27.14 14.05
CA SER A 51 2.75 27.16 15.45
C SER A 51 3.58 26.19 16.26
N SER A 52 4.61 26.71 16.92
CA SER A 52 5.34 26.04 17.98
C SER A 52 4.45 25.88 19.21
N LEU A 53 4.14 24.63 19.57
CA LEU A 53 3.41 24.27 20.81
C LEU A 53 3.98 22.95 21.41
N PRO A 54 3.76 22.70 22.72
CA PRO A 54 4.70 22.05 23.66
C PRO A 54 4.84 20.52 23.54
N PRO A 55 5.79 19.88 24.25
CA PRO A 55 6.01 18.44 24.15
C PRO A 55 4.85 17.68 24.81
N THR A 56 4.53 16.52 24.22
CA THR A 56 3.54 15.51 24.71
C THR A 56 2.07 15.72 24.31
N THR A 57 1.80 16.16 23.08
CA THR A 57 0.49 15.92 22.45
C THR A 57 0.67 14.81 21.41
N ARG A 58 -0.06 13.69 21.53
CA ARG A 58 -0.09 12.66 20.47
C ARG A 58 -0.52 13.35 19.19
N ARG A 59 0.40 13.40 18.22
CA ARG A 59 0.13 14.07 16.95
C ARG A 59 -0.73 13.15 16.12
N THR A 60 -2.00 13.51 15.91
CA THR A 60 -2.87 12.84 14.94
C THR A 60 -2.82 13.59 13.61
N VAL A 61 -2.98 12.85 12.53
CA VAL A 61 -3.06 13.38 11.16
C VAL A 61 -4.29 12.79 10.50
N ARG A 62 -5.06 13.64 9.83
CA ARG A 62 -6.17 13.23 8.99
C ARG A 62 -5.68 13.05 7.55
N LEU A 63 -5.81 11.84 7.01
CA LEU A 63 -5.33 11.48 5.69
C LEU A 63 -6.25 10.44 5.04
N VAL A 64 -6.07 10.22 3.74
CA VAL A 64 -6.67 9.10 3.01
C VAL A 64 -5.61 8.01 2.81
N ALA A 65 -6.03 6.75 2.73
CA ALA A 65 -5.06 5.66 2.57
C ALA A 65 -4.31 5.76 1.24
N ASN A 66 -5.01 6.14 0.16
CA ASN A 66 -4.43 6.61 -1.09
C ASN A 66 -5.51 7.20 -2.01
N ASP A 67 -5.37 8.46 -2.42
CA ASP A 67 -6.28 9.13 -3.37
C ASP A 67 -6.08 8.73 -4.83
N MET A 68 -4.92 8.17 -5.18
CA MET A 68 -4.61 7.78 -6.57
C MET A 68 -5.57 6.73 -7.15
N TYR A 69 -6.29 6.01 -6.28
CA TYR A 69 -7.26 4.99 -6.69
C TYR A 69 -8.66 5.55 -6.88
N GLU A 70 -8.86 6.87 -6.72
CA GLU A 70 -10.12 7.49 -7.13
C GLU A 70 -10.36 7.31 -8.62
N ALA A 71 -11.56 6.86 -8.97
CA ALA A 71 -11.92 6.51 -10.34
C ALA A 71 -13.27 7.10 -10.72
N GLY A 72 -13.32 7.74 -11.90
CA GLY A 72 -14.57 8.19 -12.50
C GLY A 72 -15.46 7.05 -13.01
N TRP A 73 -16.69 7.38 -13.39
CA TRP A 73 -17.72 6.39 -13.78
C TRP A 73 -17.30 5.49 -14.95
N LEU A 74 -16.59 6.02 -15.96
CA LEU A 74 -16.07 5.24 -17.09
C LEU A 74 -15.06 4.19 -16.65
N HIS A 75 -14.10 4.58 -15.79
CA HIS A 75 -13.10 3.67 -15.27
C HIS A 75 -13.75 2.57 -14.41
N ARG A 76 -14.73 2.94 -13.58
CA ARG A 76 -15.53 1.97 -12.80
C ARG A 76 -16.36 1.04 -13.66
N PHE A 77 -16.88 1.51 -14.80
CA PHE A 77 -17.64 0.68 -15.73
C PHE A 77 -16.78 -0.42 -16.36
N PHE A 78 -15.56 -0.09 -16.81
CA PHE A 78 -14.66 -1.08 -17.43
C PHE A 78 -13.91 -1.96 -16.43
N PHE A 79 -13.56 -1.43 -15.25
CA PHE A 79 -12.65 -2.10 -14.31
C PHE A 79 -13.26 -2.37 -12.92
N GLY A 80 -14.57 -2.18 -12.77
CA GLY A 80 -15.32 -2.34 -11.53
C GLY A 80 -15.09 -1.21 -10.52
N SER A 81 -15.85 -1.18 -9.43
CA SER A 81 -15.71 -0.21 -8.34
C SER A 81 -14.61 -0.57 -7.33
N LYS A 82 -14.50 -1.86 -6.95
CA LYS A 82 -13.54 -2.39 -5.96
C LYS A 82 -13.61 -1.62 -4.61
N TYR A 83 -12.55 -1.60 -3.82
CA TYR A 83 -12.49 -0.88 -2.53
C TYR A 83 -12.06 0.59 -2.66
N ARG A 84 -12.16 1.19 -3.86
CA ARG A 84 -11.66 2.54 -4.14
C ARG A 84 -12.23 3.60 -3.20
N GLU A 85 -13.50 3.46 -2.83
CA GLU A 85 -14.16 4.35 -1.86
C GLU A 85 -13.53 4.24 -0.47
N VAL A 86 -13.16 3.03 -0.04
CA VAL A 86 -12.45 2.79 1.23
C VAL A 86 -11.04 3.39 1.18
N TRP A 87 -10.35 3.28 0.04
CA TRP A 87 -9.03 3.88 -0.15
C TRP A 87 -9.03 5.42 -0.07
N ALA A 88 -10.10 6.04 -0.58
CA ALA A 88 -10.30 7.49 -0.57
C ALA A 88 -10.99 8.02 0.71
N THR A 89 -11.38 7.15 1.64
CA THR A 89 -12.06 7.58 2.88
C THR A 89 -11.06 8.27 3.82
N PRO A 90 -11.30 9.52 4.25
CA PRO A 90 -10.44 10.19 5.22
C PRO A 90 -10.52 9.49 6.59
N ILE A 91 -9.36 9.15 7.14
CA ILE A 91 -9.19 8.55 8.45
C ILE A 91 -8.26 9.42 9.31
N GLU A 92 -8.48 9.41 10.62
CA GLU A 92 -7.57 10.03 11.58
C GLU A 92 -6.65 8.96 12.17
N VAL A 93 -5.35 9.18 12.06
CA VAL A 93 -4.33 8.21 12.46
C VAL A 93 -3.25 8.91 13.28
N GLU A 94 -2.73 8.24 14.30
CA GLU A 94 -1.63 8.75 15.11
C GLU A 94 -0.31 8.70 14.32
N VAL A 95 0.54 9.71 14.50
CA VAL A 95 1.93 9.68 14.06
C VAL A 95 2.73 8.86 15.06
N LEU A 96 3.51 7.90 14.57
CA LEU A 96 4.31 7.01 15.41
C LEU A 96 5.42 7.81 16.13
N ASP A 97 5.35 7.89 17.45
CA ASP A 97 6.46 8.42 18.25
C ASP A 97 7.50 7.32 18.49
N LEU A 98 8.58 7.36 17.72
CA LEU A 98 9.69 6.41 17.84
C LEU A 98 10.41 6.51 19.18
N GLY A 99 10.40 7.64 19.87
CA GLY A 99 11.06 7.81 21.16
C GLY A 99 10.24 7.27 22.33
N GLN A 100 8.91 7.38 22.23
CA GLN A 100 7.99 7.00 23.31
C GLN A 100 7.44 5.58 23.17
N TYR A 101 7.13 5.14 21.94
CA TYR A 101 6.48 3.86 21.73
C TYR A 101 7.39 2.70 22.17
N ALA A 102 6.83 1.74 22.93
CA ALA A 102 7.56 0.57 23.43
C ALA A 102 8.87 0.88 24.21
N GLY A 103 8.95 2.07 24.82
CA GLY A 103 10.15 2.56 25.52
C GLY A 103 11.24 3.12 24.60
N GLY A 104 10.95 3.27 23.31
CA GLY A 104 11.88 3.68 22.26
C GLY A 104 12.00 2.58 21.21
N LEU A 105 11.69 2.90 19.96
CA LEU A 105 11.82 2.05 18.78
C LEU A 105 13.10 2.39 18.02
N THR A 106 13.92 1.37 17.82
CA THR A 106 15.13 1.44 16.99
C THR A 106 14.89 0.70 15.68
N LEU A 107 15.23 1.34 14.56
CA LEU A 107 15.15 0.71 13.24
C LEU A 107 16.25 -0.35 13.11
N ILE A 108 15.87 -1.58 12.76
CA ILE A 108 16.81 -2.68 12.59
C ILE A 108 17.17 -2.84 11.11
N ARG A 109 16.15 -3.06 10.28
CA ARG A 109 16.33 -3.35 8.85
C ARG A 109 15.03 -3.24 8.07
N GLY A 110 15.15 -2.89 6.79
CA GLY A 110 14.15 -3.25 5.80
C GLY A 110 14.13 -4.76 5.57
N GLY A 111 12.95 -5.31 5.32
CA GLY A 111 12.74 -6.72 5.04
C GLY A 111 11.54 -6.93 4.11
N GLY A 112 11.17 -8.20 3.97
CA GLY A 112 10.10 -8.63 3.08
C GLY A 112 10.54 -8.83 1.62
N THR A 113 9.61 -9.31 0.80
CA THR A 113 9.85 -9.59 -0.62
C THR A 113 9.75 -8.32 -1.46
N GLU A 114 10.13 -8.35 -2.74
CA GLU A 114 9.98 -7.20 -3.65
C GLU A 114 8.56 -6.61 -3.67
N GLN A 115 7.55 -7.44 -3.42
CA GLN A 115 6.13 -7.06 -3.39
C GLN A 115 5.66 -6.51 -2.03
N THR A 116 6.47 -6.62 -0.97
CA THR A 116 6.04 -6.22 0.37
C THR A 116 7.25 -5.79 1.18
N LYS A 117 7.54 -4.50 1.19
CA LYS A 117 8.63 -3.95 1.98
C LYS A 117 8.14 -3.71 3.41
N THR A 118 8.73 -4.39 4.36
CA THR A 118 8.42 -4.26 5.80
C THR A 118 9.60 -3.65 6.52
N LEU A 119 9.35 -2.84 7.53
CA LEU A 119 10.40 -2.29 8.40
C LEU A 119 10.38 -3.04 9.73
N HIS A 120 11.52 -3.63 10.10
CA HIS A 120 11.72 -4.28 11.39
C HIS A 120 12.24 -3.27 12.41
N LEU A 121 11.61 -3.26 13.58
CA LEU A 121 11.87 -2.33 14.67
C LEU A 121 12.13 -3.12 15.96
N GLN A 122 13.04 -2.63 16.80
CA GLN A 122 13.32 -3.15 18.13
C GLN A 122 12.82 -2.15 19.17
N GLY A 123 11.92 -2.57 20.06
CA GLY A 123 11.57 -1.78 21.23
C GLY A 123 12.60 -1.93 22.34
N ALA A 124 12.84 -0.86 23.11
CA ALA A 124 13.65 -0.89 24.32
C ALA A 124 13.06 -1.81 25.40
N ASN A 125 11.76 -2.11 25.32
CA ASN A 125 11.09 -3.12 26.13
C ASN A 125 11.48 -4.58 25.79
N GLY A 126 12.42 -4.80 24.87
CA GLY A 126 12.89 -6.12 24.46
C GLY A 126 11.97 -6.83 23.44
N ARG A 127 10.85 -6.23 23.04
CA ARG A 127 9.94 -6.78 22.02
C ARG A 127 10.28 -6.27 20.64
N ARG A 128 10.02 -7.08 19.62
CA ARG A 128 10.18 -6.69 18.21
C ARG A 128 8.85 -6.27 17.62
N TYR A 129 8.93 -5.34 16.69
CA TYR A 129 7.78 -4.84 15.96
C TYR A 129 8.06 -4.84 14.46
N VAL A 130 6.99 -4.94 13.69
CA VAL A 130 7.04 -4.80 12.24
C VAL A 130 6.08 -3.70 11.84
N PHE A 131 6.61 -2.73 11.10
CA PHE A 131 5.83 -1.75 10.39
C PHE A 131 5.65 -2.21 8.94
N ARG A 132 4.40 -2.33 8.50
CA ARG A 132 4.03 -2.73 7.14
C ARG A 132 3.22 -1.62 6.49
N PRO A 133 3.74 -0.99 5.41
CA PRO A 133 2.98 -0.04 4.61
C PRO A 133 1.66 -0.65 4.12
N ILE A 134 0.57 0.13 4.18
CA ILE A 134 -0.73 -0.30 3.65
C ILE A 134 -0.66 -0.35 2.12
N ASN A 135 -0.13 0.70 1.50
CA ASN A 135 0.13 0.70 0.07
C ASN A 135 1.51 0.08 -0.21
N LYS A 136 1.51 -1.06 -0.90
CA LYS A 136 2.70 -1.87 -1.17
C LYS A 136 3.65 -1.23 -2.19
N GLU A 137 3.16 -0.32 -3.02
CA GLU A 137 3.87 0.16 -4.22
C GLU A 137 4.34 1.62 -4.10
N THR A 138 3.97 2.34 -3.03
CA THR A 138 4.47 3.71 -2.74
C THR A 138 5.99 3.77 -2.81
N LEU A 139 6.64 2.74 -2.26
CA LEU A 139 8.09 2.63 -2.18
C LEU A 139 8.76 2.24 -3.51
N SER A 140 8.00 1.77 -4.49
CA SER A 140 8.49 1.40 -5.82
C SER A 140 8.43 2.61 -6.76
N ARG A 141 7.33 3.38 -6.68
CA ARG A 141 7.12 4.61 -7.46
C ARG A 141 8.23 5.64 -7.24
N GLU A 142 8.61 5.91 -6.00
CA GLU A 142 9.69 6.88 -5.69
C GLU A 142 11.04 6.49 -6.30
N LYS A 143 11.31 5.18 -6.38
CA LYS A 143 12.62 4.68 -6.83
C LYS A 143 12.73 4.57 -8.35
N TYR A 144 11.64 4.28 -9.05
CA TYR A 144 11.71 3.89 -10.47
C TYR A 144 10.81 4.69 -11.41
N GLY A 145 9.81 5.42 -10.92
CA GLY A 145 8.75 5.99 -11.76
C GLY A 145 7.93 4.89 -12.44
N LEU A 146 6.60 5.05 -12.54
CA LEU A 146 5.74 4.03 -13.14
C LEU A 146 5.32 4.46 -14.54
N SER A 147 5.33 3.52 -15.49
CA SER A 147 4.69 3.72 -16.80
C SER A 147 3.17 3.69 -16.65
N ILE A 148 2.44 4.29 -17.60
CA ILE A 148 0.95 4.29 -17.62
C ILE A 148 0.39 2.86 -17.48
N PHE A 149 1.03 1.88 -18.12
CA PHE A 149 0.62 0.48 -18.00
C PHE A 149 0.84 -0.08 -16.59
N GLN A 150 1.95 0.27 -15.95
CA GLN A 150 2.23 -0.14 -14.56
C GLN A 150 1.29 0.54 -13.57
N GLU A 151 0.95 1.81 -13.78
CA GLU A 151 -0.04 2.54 -12.96
C GLU A 151 -1.42 1.87 -13.06
N LEU A 152 -1.86 1.52 -14.27
CA LEU A 152 -3.10 0.79 -14.47
C LEU A 152 -3.05 -0.59 -13.80
N MET A 153 -1.98 -1.35 -14.01
CA MET A 153 -1.85 -2.68 -13.40
C MET A 153 -1.82 -2.61 -11.86
N GLN A 154 -1.17 -1.59 -11.32
CA GLN A 154 -1.16 -1.29 -9.89
C GLN A 154 -2.56 -0.95 -9.40
N ASP A 155 -3.29 -0.04 -10.06
CA ASP A 155 -4.67 0.26 -9.69
C ASP A 155 -5.50 -1.02 -9.68
N LEU A 156 -5.48 -1.81 -10.75
CA LEU A 156 -6.28 -3.02 -10.86
C LEU A 156 -5.98 -4.04 -9.76
N LYS A 157 -4.73 -4.14 -9.31
CA LYS A 157 -4.33 -5.06 -8.23
C LYS A 157 -4.61 -4.49 -6.84
N VAL A 158 -4.14 -3.29 -6.56
CA VAL A 158 -4.11 -2.73 -5.20
C VAL A 158 -5.48 -2.24 -4.76
N SER A 159 -6.25 -1.60 -5.65
CA SER A 159 -7.60 -1.12 -5.31
C SER A 159 -8.59 -2.25 -5.01
N ALA A 160 -8.27 -3.50 -5.38
CA ALA A 160 -9.04 -4.69 -5.05
C ALA A 160 -8.77 -5.23 -3.63
N PHE A 161 -7.69 -4.79 -2.97
CA PHE A 161 -7.41 -5.14 -1.57
C PHE A 161 -8.01 -4.13 -0.62
N HIS A 162 -8.47 -4.60 0.54
CA HIS A 162 -8.98 -3.74 1.60
C HIS A 162 -7.79 -3.16 2.40
N PRO A 163 -7.63 -1.82 2.49
CA PRO A 163 -6.45 -1.19 3.10
C PRO A 163 -6.32 -1.50 4.60
N ALA A 164 -7.43 -1.69 5.30
CA ALA A 164 -7.48 -2.00 6.73
C ALA A 164 -7.86 -3.46 7.04
N ALA A 165 -7.59 -4.41 6.13
CA ALA A 165 -8.03 -5.81 6.27
C ALA A 165 -7.59 -6.46 7.59
N ALA A 166 -6.36 -6.19 8.03
CA ALA A 166 -5.83 -6.75 9.29
C ALA A 166 -6.61 -6.27 10.52
N LEU A 167 -7.07 -5.02 10.52
CA LEU A 167 -7.87 -4.45 11.62
C LEU A 167 -9.27 -5.05 11.67
N VAL A 168 -9.82 -5.47 10.52
CA VAL A 168 -11.10 -6.20 10.46
C VAL A 168 -10.94 -7.64 10.91
N ALA A 169 -9.81 -8.27 10.61
CA ALA A 169 -9.54 -9.65 11.02
C ALA A 169 -9.34 -9.80 12.53
N ALA A 170 -8.70 -8.82 13.19
CA ALA A 170 -8.43 -8.84 14.62
C ALA A 170 -9.65 -9.15 15.52
N PRO A 171 -10.77 -8.40 15.47
CA PRO A 171 -11.95 -8.70 16.30
C PRO A 171 -12.63 -10.03 15.94
N LEU A 172 -12.48 -10.52 14.71
CA LEU A 172 -12.97 -11.85 14.32
C LEU A 172 -12.14 -12.95 14.98
N SER A 173 -10.82 -12.79 15.02
CA SER A 173 -9.93 -13.72 15.74
C SER A 173 -10.20 -13.72 17.24
N GLU A 174 -10.43 -12.53 17.82
CA GLU A 174 -10.81 -12.39 19.23
C GLU A 174 -12.12 -13.11 19.56
N ALA A 175 -13.15 -12.96 18.72
CA ALA A 175 -14.43 -13.63 18.90
C ALA A 175 -14.36 -15.17 18.83
N LEU A 176 -13.30 -15.70 18.18
CA LEU A 176 -13.06 -17.13 18.04
C LEU A 176 -12.01 -17.67 19.05
N ASP A 177 -11.53 -16.82 19.97
CA ASP A 177 -10.45 -17.14 20.91
C ASP A 177 -9.17 -17.66 20.20
N ILE A 178 -8.90 -17.13 19.01
CA ILE A 178 -7.69 -17.43 18.25
C ILE A 178 -6.63 -16.41 18.61
N LEU A 179 -5.45 -16.88 19.04
CA LEU A 179 -4.33 -16.01 19.37
C LEU A 179 -3.92 -15.14 18.17
N TYR A 180 -3.94 -13.82 18.35
CA TYR A 180 -3.72 -12.84 17.29
C TYR A 180 -2.92 -11.64 17.80
N VAL A 181 -2.10 -11.02 16.92
CA VAL A 181 -1.44 -9.74 17.20
C VAL A 181 -2.41 -8.60 16.90
N THR A 182 -2.41 -7.55 17.72
CA THR A 182 -3.27 -6.37 17.49
C THR A 182 -2.59 -5.40 16.51
N PRO A 183 -3.04 -5.29 15.24
CA PRO A 183 -2.51 -4.29 14.34
C PRO A 183 -3.00 -2.90 14.74
N LYS A 184 -2.11 -1.92 14.71
CA LYS A 184 -2.46 -0.50 14.91
C LYS A 184 -1.99 0.32 13.72
N LEU A 185 -2.82 1.24 13.26
CA LEU A 185 -2.44 2.17 12.20
C LEU A 185 -1.58 3.29 12.76
N TYR A 186 -0.49 3.57 12.07
CA TYR A 186 0.32 4.76 12.32
C TYR A 186 0.83 5.36 11.02
N VAL A 187 1.10 6.65 11.08
CA VAL A 187 1.93 7.34 10.08
C VAL A 187 3.36 7.37 10.60
N MET A 188 4.31 6.95 9.77
CA MET A 188 5.72 7.09 10.12
C MET A 188 6.08 8.58 10.20
N PRO A 189 6.73 9.06 11.27
CA PRO A 189 7.07 10.46 11.40
C PRO A 189 8.08 10.89 10.35
N ASP A 190 7.99 12.15 9.93
CA ASP A 190 9.05 12.82 9.18
C ASP A 190 10.20 13.14 10.13
N ALA A 191 11.16 12.22 10.22
CA ALA A 191 12.34 12.37 11.06
C ALA A 191 13.54 12.87 10.22
N PRO A 192 14.07 14.08 10.50
CA PRO A 192 15.37 14.53 10.01
C PRO A 192 16.50 13.57 10.46
N PRO A 193 17.61 13.53 9.72
CA PRO A 193 18.17 12.31 9.14
C PRO A 193 18.88 11.42 10.17
N LEU A 194 18.57 10.12 10.17
CA LEU A 194 19.45 9.11 10.77
C LEU A 194 19.81 7.94 9.85
N ASP A 195 19.05 7.65 8.79
CA ASP A 195 19.42 6.60 7.84
C ASP A 195 18.58 6.68 6.56
N SER A 196 19.14 6.20 5.45
CA SER A 196 18.46 5.98 4.15
C SER A 196 17.17 5.15 4.29
N LEU A 197 17.13 4.24 5.27
CA LEU A 197 15.95 3.45 5.58
C LEU A 197 14.81 4.31 6.13
N THR A 198 15.08 5.28 6.99
CA THR A 198 14.04 6.13 7.61
C THR A 198 13.35 6.99 6.57
N GLN A 199 14.14 7.56 5.63
CA GLN A 199 13.61 8.39 4.55
C GLN A 199 12.63 7.63 3.66
N LEU A 200 12.92 6.35 3.39
CA LEU A 200 12.06 5.52 2.57
C LEU A 200 10.66 5.32 3.20
N TYR A 201 10.54 5.36 4.52
CA TYR A 201 9.25 5.13 5.20
C TYR A 201 8.58 6.41 5.69
N SER A 202 9.23 7.58 5.58
CA SER A 202 8.74 8.88 6.06
C SER A 202 7.36 9.22 5.50
N GLY A 203 6.42 9.62 6.37
CA GLY A 203 5.07 10.03 5.96
C GLY A 203 4.16 8.91 5.44
N ILE A 204 4.64 7.65 5.44
CA ILE A 204 3.85 6.52 4.94
C ILE A 204 2.87 6.02 5.99
N LEU A 205 1.64 5.77 5.56
CA LEU A 205 0.64 5.05 6.33
C LEU A 205 0.94 3.54 6.34
N GLY A 206 1.05 2.98 7.54
CA GLY A 206 1.26 1.56 7.73
C GLY A 206 0.60 1.01 8.98
N GLN A 207 0.59 -0.31 9.07
CA GLN A 207 0.22 -1.03 10.28
C GLN A 207 1.48 -1.41 11.06
N LEU A 208 1.45 -1.17 12.36
CA LEU A 208 2.45 -1.61 13.32
C LEU A 208 1.90 -2.80 14.09
N GLU A 209 2.66 -3.89 14.10
CA GLU A 209 2.32 -5.14 14.79
C GLU A 209 3.51 -5.59 15.63
N GLU A 210 3.23 -6.18 16.78
CA GLU A 210 4.24 -6.95 17.51
C GLU A 210 4.62 -8.18 16.68
N ARG A 211 5.92 -8.41 16.53
CA ARG A 211 6.42 -9.63 15.91
C ARG A 211 6.77 -10.60 17.03
N PRO A 212 6.13 -11.77 17.09
CA PRO A 212 6.38 -12.76 18.13
C PRO A 212 7.68 -13.53 17.85
N ASP A 213 8.80 -12.82 17.69
CA ASP A 213 10.13 -13.40 17.51
C ASP A 213 11.15 -12.71 18.42
N GLY A 214 12.23 -13.42 18.77
CA GLY A 214 13.27 -12.87 19.64
C GLY A 214 13.02 -13.06 21.13
N GLU A 215 12.43 -14.19 21.49
CA GLU A 215 12.33 -14.65 22.86
C GLU A 215 13.70 -14.64 23.53
N THR A 216 13.74 -14.08 24.73
CA THR A 216 14.88 -14.15 25.64
C THR A 216 14.40 -14.81 26.93
N GLU A 217 15.31 -15.34 27.75
CA GLU A 217 14.95 -15.95 29.05
C GLU A 217 14.14 -15.01 29.96
N THR A 218 14.20 -13.70 29.71
CA THR A 218 13.57 -12.63 30.49
C THR A 218 12.28 -12.05 29.90
N ASN A 219 11.87 -12.46 28.69
CA ASN A 219 10.66 -11.96 28.04
C ASN A 219 9.78 -13.14 27.59
N PRO A 220 8.68 -13.46 28.32
CA PRO A 220 7.81 -14.56 27.95
C PRO A 220 7.29 -14.33 26.52
N GLY A 221 7.34 -15.39 25.72
CA GLY A 221 6.94 -15.35 24.32
C GLY A 221 5.48 -14.92 24.17
N PHE A 222 5.13 -14.57 22.95
CA PHE A 222 3.80 -14.08 22.61
C PHE A 222 2.69 -15.03 23.09
N GLY A 223 1.66 -14.50 23.75
CA GLY A 223 0.57 -15.31 24.31
C GLY A 223 0.99 -16.28 25.43
N GLY A 224 2.13 -16.05 26.09
CA GLY A 224 2.65 -16.94 27.13
C GLY A 224 3.42 -18.14 26.57
N ALA A 225 3.78 -18.12 25.29
CA ALA A 225 4.59 -19.16 24.68
C ALA A 225 5.99 -19.23 25.33
N ILE A 226 6.47 -20.46 25.55
CA ILE A 226 7.85 -20.73 25.97
C ILE A 226 8.80 -20.59 24.79
N ARG A 227 8.33 -20.99 23.60
CA ARG A 227 9.08 -20.91 22.35
C ARG A 227 8.17 -20.68 21.15
N VAL A 228 8.51 -19.72 20.30
CA VAL A 228 7.85 -19.38 19.04
C VAL A 228 8.82 -19.72 17.93
N SER A 229 8.38 -20.63 17.05
CA SER A 229 9.15 -21.06 15.89
C SER A 229 8.46 -20.58 14.62
N ASP A 230 9.23 -20.05 13.69
CA ASP A 230 8.73 -19.75 12.35
C ASP A 230 8.52 -21.02 11.51
N THR A 231 7.91 -20.87 10.35
CA THR A 231 7.60 -21.96 9.44
C THR A 231 8.83 -22.75 9.00
N ASN A 232 9.98 -22.09 8.83
CA ASN A 232 11.21 -22.77 8.39
C ASN A 232 11.75 -23.66 9.51
N ARG A 233 11.84 -23.14 10.73
CA ARG A 233 12.21 -23.93 11.91
C ARG A 233 11.22 -25.06 12.19
N LEU A 234 9.93 -24.81 12.03
CA LEU A 234 8.91 -25.86 12.14
C LEU A 234 9.16 -26.96 11.10
N LEU A 235 9.43 -26.59 9.85
CA LEU A 235 9.68 -27.53 8.78
C LEU A 235 10.99 -28.32 8.99
N GLU A 236 12.04 -27.67 9.49
CA GLU A 236 13.29 -28.33 9.90
C GLU A 236 13.03 -29.37 10.99
N HIS A 237 12.34 -28.98 12.07
CA HIS A 237 11.98 -29.93 13.13
C HIS A 237 11.12 -31.09 12.62
N LEU A 238 10.17 -30.85 11.73
CA LEU A 238 9.34 -31.90 11.14
C LEU A 238 10.16 -32.87 10.27
N LYS A 239 11.20 -32.38 9.59
CA LYS A 239 12.11 -33.20 8.77
C LYS A 239 13.11 -33.99 9.60
N GLU A 240 13.59 -33.42 10.70
CA GLU A 240 14.53 -34.07 11.63
C GLU A 240 13.83 -35.08 12.56
N SER A 241 12.55 -34.85 12.86
CA SER A 241 11.69 -35.76 13.61
C SER A 241 11.43 -37.05 12.80
N SER A 242 12.25 -38.06 13.05
CA SER A 242 12.20 -39.42 12.48
C SER A 242 10.87 -40.19 12.69
N TYR A 243 9.85 -39.64 13.36
CA TYR A 243 8.59 -40.34 13.67
C TYR A 243 7.50 -40.23 12.58
N HIS A 244 7.76 -39.53 11.48
CA HIS A 244 6.83 -39.39 10.34
C HIS A 244 7.40 -39.86 9.00
N ARG A 245 8.23 -40.92 9.01
CA ARG A 245 8.55 -41.71 7.82
C ARG A 245 7.95 -43.10 7.90
#